data_AF-A0AA42V9I1-F1
#
_entry.id   AF-A0AA42V9I1-F1
#
_cell.length_a   1.000
_cell.length_b   1.000
_cell.length_c   1.000
_cell.angle_alpha   90.00
_cell.angle_beta   90.00
_cell.angle_gamma   90.00
#
_symmetry.space_group_name_H-M   'P 1'
#
loop_
_entity.id
_entity.type
_entity.pdbx_description
1 polymer ?
#
loop_
_entity_poly.entity_id
_entity_poly.type
_entity_poly.pdbx_seq_one_letter_code
_entity_poly.pdbx_strand_id
1 'polypeptide(L)' 'MIAITAKHIAPSPADAVAYLVRHGYIKVRGHWLRGQRHAARIETLASGRACVLEGVAV' A
#
# COMPACT_ATOMS: atom_id res chain seq x y z
N MET A 1 10.45 1.31 -16.32
CA MET A 1 10.82 1.80 -14.98
C MET A 1 9.52 2.13 -14.25
N ILE A 2 9.04 1.27 -13.35
CA ILE A 2 7.85 1.58 -12.56
C ILE A 2 8.34 2.27 -11.29
N ALA A 3 8.06 3.57 -11.20
CA ALA A 3 8.47 4.39 -10.08
C ALA A 3 7.47 4.22 -8.95
N ILE A 4 7.96 3.88 -7.75
CA ILE A 4 7.18 4.07 -6.52
C ILE A 4 6.80 5.56 -6.50
N THR A 5 5.51 5.83 -6.62
CA THR A 5 4.98 7.20 -6.69
C THR A 5 4.86 7.84 -5.33
N ALA A 6 4.53 7.03 -4.31
CA ALA A 6 4.45 7.51 -2.93
C ALA A 6 4.83 6.40 -1.95
N LYS A 7 5.33 6.82 -0.79
CA LYS A 7 5.70 5.95 0.33
C LYS A 7 5.09 6.54 1.60
N HIS A 8 4.30 5.73 2.31
CA HIS A 8 3.68 6.11 3.57
C HIS A 8 4.07 5.12 4.67
N ILE A 9 4.66 5.62 5.77
CA ILE A 9 5.03 4.79 6.92
C ILE A 9 3.90 4.87 7.94
N ALA A 10 3.27 3.73 8.18
CA ALA A 10 2.24 3.55 9.18
C ALA A 10 2.82 2.92 10.46
N PRO A 11 2.33 3.30 11.65
CA PRO A 11 2.80 2.76 12.92
C PRO A 11 2.45 1.28 13.11
N SER A 12 1.40 0.77 12.45
CA SER A 12 1.03 -0.64 12.45
C SER A 12 0.55 -1.11 11.06
N PRO A 13 0.51 -2.43 10.81
CA PRO A 13 -0.10 -2.99 9.60
C PRO A 13 -1.59 -2.64 9.47
N ALA A 14 -2.31 -2.53 10.59
CA ALA A 14 -3.72 -2.15 10.59
C ALA A 14 -3.90 -0.69 10.14
N ASP A 15 -3.02 0.21 10.57
CA ASP A 15 -3.02 1.61 10.12
C ASP A 15 -2.70 1.73 8.63
N ALA A 16 -1.77 0.90 8.11
CA ALA A 16 -1.47 0.85 6.67
C ALA A 16 -2.70 0.40 5.85
N VAL A 17 -3.46 -0.58 6.35
CA VAL A 17 -4.72 -1.00 5.73
C VAL A 17 -5.76 0.12 5.79
N ALA A 18 -5.92 0.77 6.95
CA ALA A 18 -6.86 1.88 7.11
C ALA A 18 -6.53 3.05 6.17
N TYR A 19 -5.25 3.39 6.01
CA TYR A 19 -4.77 4.38 5.04
C TYR A 19 -5.20 4.02 3.61
N LEU A 20 -4.96 2.79 3.19
CA LEU A 20 -5.32 2.33 1.84
C LEU A 20 -6.83 2.36 1.60
N VAL A 21 -7.62 1.87 2.56
CA VAL A 21 -9.09 1.91 2.48
C VAL A 21 -9.59 3.36 2.41
N ARG A 22 -9.05 4.26 3.23
CA ARG A 22 -9.40 5.69 3.23
C ARG A 22 -9.06 6.38 1.89
N HIS A 23 -7.99 5.95 1.23
CA HIS A 23 -7.59 6.42 -0.10
C HIS A 23 -8.35 5.75 -1.26
N GLY A 24 -9.25 4.81 -0.97
CA GLY A 24 -10.07 4.14 -1.97
C GLY A 24 -9.38 2.96 -2.66
N TYR A 25 -8.35 2.39 -2.05
CA TYR A 25 -7.77 1.14 -2.51
C TYR A 25 -8.61 -0.06 -2.04
N ILE A 26 -8.79 -1.02 -2.94
CA ILE A 26 -9.43 -2.30 -2.69
C ILE A 26 -8.41 -3.43 -2.72
N LYS A 27 -8.58 -4.42 -1.84
CA LYS A 27 -7.70 -5.60 -1.81
C LYS A 27 -8.22 -6.65 -2.79
N VAL A 28 -7.46 -6.92 -3.85
CA VAL A 28 -7.78 -7.92 -4.88
C VAL A 28 -6.63 -8.91 -4.96
N ARG A 29 -6.90 -10.20 -4.68
CA ARG A 29 -5.90 -11.28 -4.74
C ARG A 29 -4.58 -11.00 -3.99
N GLY A 30 -4.63 -10.26 -2.89
CA GLY A 30 -3.46 -9.90 -2.10
C GLY A 30 -2.76 -8.59 -2.52
N HIS A 31 -3.20 -7.96 -3.60
CA HIS A 31 -2.73 -6.66 -4.07
C HIS A 31 -3.72 -5.56 -3.71
N TRP A 32 -3.23 -4.35 -3.43
CA TRP A 32 -4.10 -3.19 -3.25
C TRP A 32 -4.21 -2.45 -4.56
N LEU A 33 -5.42 -2.23 -5.05
CA LEU A 33 -5.68 -1.59 -6.33
C LEU A 33 -6.63 -0.42 -6.15
N ARG A 34 -6.38 0.68 -6.87
CA ARG A 34 -7.27 1.82 -6.97
C ARG A 34 -7.52 2.07 -8.46
N GLY A 35 -8.64 1.55 -8.93
CA GLY A 35 -8.95 1.48 -10.36
C GLY A 35 -7.96 0.57 -11.11
N GLN A 36 -7.72 0.87 -12.39
CA GLN A 36 -6.83 0.08 -13.27
C GLN A 36 -5.38 0.59 -13.34
N ARG A 37 -5.09 1.75 -12.73
CA ARG A 37 -3.82 2.48 -12.91
C ARG A 37 -2.96 2.57 -11.66
N HIS A 38 -3.55 2.36 -10.49
CA HIS A 38 -2.85 2.51 -9.23
C HIS A 38 -2.86 1.20 -8.48
N ALA A 39 -1.68 0.71 -8.14
CA ALA A 39 -1.51 -0.41 -7.24
C ALA A 39 -0.68 0.02 -6.04
N ALA A 40 -0.91 -0.61 -4.90
CA ALA A 40 -0.16 -0.41 -3.69
C ALA A 40 0.23 -1.75 -3.04
N ARG A 41 1.33 -1.74 -2.30
CA ARG A 41 1.79 -2.88 -1.49
C ARG A 41 2.05 -2.42 -0.07
N ILE A 42 1.71 -3.26 0.88
CA ILE A 42 2.10 -3.07 2.28
C ILE A 42 3.33 -3.94 2.52
N GLU A 43 4.40 -3.33 3.02
CA GLU A 43 5.58 -4.02 3.51
C GLU A 43 5.68 -3.89 5.02
N THR A 44 5.78 -5.00 5.72
CA THR A 44 6.02 -5.01 7.16
C THR A 44 7.49 -4.75 7.43
N LEU A 45 7.78 -3.78 8.28
CA LEU A 45 9.13 -3.46 8.73
C LEU A 45 9.48 -4.35 9.93
N ALA A 46 10.77 -4.68 10.09
CA ALA A 46 11.26 -5.48 11.22
C ALA A 46 10.96 -4.86 12.60
N SER A 47 10.67 -3.56 12.64
CA SER A 47 10.26 -2.81 13.83
C SER A 47 8.78 -2.97 14.20
N GLY A 48 8.01 -3.80 13.48
CA GLY A 48 6.56 -3.97 13.69
C GLY A 48 5.70 -2.89 13.01
N ARG A 49 6.33 -1.90 12.39
CA ARG A 49 5.67 -0.87 11.57
C ARG A 49 5.32 -1.42 10.19
N ALA A 50 4.50 -0.69 9.45
CA ALA A 50 4.18 -1.03 8.07
C ALA A 50 4.47 0.14 7.13
N CYS A 51 4.88 -0.18 5.91
CA CYS A 51 5.17 0.78 4.87
C CYS A 51 4.25 0.51 3.67
N VAL A 52 3.41 1.48 3.34
CA VAL A 52 2.60 1.46 2.13
C VAL A 52 3.43 2.04 0.99
N LEU A 53 3.61 1.27 -0.08
CA LEU A 53 4.22 1.68 -1.33
C LEU A 53 3.13 1.82 -2.38
N GLU A 54 2.94 3.02 -2.94
CA GLU A 54 1.97 3.29 -4.01
C GLU A 54 2.68 3.39 -5.36
N GLY A 55 2.04 2.90 -6.42
CA GLY A 55 2.62 2.84 -7.77
C GLY A 55 3.50 1.61 -8.00
N VAL A 56 3.20 0.49 -7.33
CA VAL A 56 3.89 -0.79 -7.58
C VAL A 56 3.38 -1.46 -8.86
N ALA A 57 4.21 -2.27 -9.49
CA ALA A 57 3.76 -3.16 -10.57
C ALA A 57 2.96 -4.32 -9.96
N VAL A 58 1.81 -4.65 -10.54
CA VAL A 58 1.04 -5.87 -10.23
C VAL A 58 1.52 -7.03 -11.08
#